data_AF-A0A4U0UMM4-F1
#
_entry.id   AF-A0A4U0UMM4-F1
#
_cell.length_a   1.000
_cell.length_b   1.000
_cell.length_c   1.000
_cell.angle_alpha   90.00
_cell.angle_beta   90.00
_cell.angle_gamma   90.00
#
_symmetry.space_group_name_H-M   'P 1'
#
loop_
_entity.id
_entity.type
_entity.pdbx_description
1 polymer ?
#
loop_
_entity_poly.entity_id
_entity_poly.type
_entity_poly.pdbx_seq_one_letter_code
_entity_poly.pdbx_strand_id
1 'polypeptide(L)'
;MEETLQAAHERLEKKGNLKKSVDHVQETIDLLVKARATIAADPSVATTTLAKLQTPVKQSLDKVNGDLKEIHASLGKYSKALDKVATHKFKDKPLPSSSNDALSSHASLINRAIAMHLLREGQFSVASTFISEANTHPPPPEAPSSPAAS
;
A
#
# COMPACT_ATOMS: atom_id res chain seq x y z
N MET A 1 14.06 16.58 13.16
CA MET A 1 12.61 16.50 12.89
C MET A 1 12.35 15.13 12.28
N GLU A 2 11.62 14.28 12.98
CA GLU A 2 11.40 12.88 12.62
C GLU A 2 10.17 12.75 11.70
N GLU A 3 10.23 11.86 10.71
CA GLU A 3 9.18 11.68 9.69
C GLU A 3 8.01 10.88 10.30
N THR A 4 6.78 11.39 10.19
CA THR A 4 5.57 10.69 10.70
C THR A 4 5.27 9.46 9.86
N LEU A 5 4.52 8.48 10.40
CA LEU A 5 4.11 7.29 9.63
C LEU A 5 3.39 7.67 8.34
N GLN A 6 2.52 8.68 8.39
CA GLN A 6 1.81 9.19 7.22
C GLN A 6 2.76 9.81 6.20
N ALA A 7 3.72 10.63 6.63
CA ALA A 7 4.72 11.21 5.72
C ALA A 7 5.61 10.13 5.08
N ALA A 8 6.02 9.11 5.86
CA ALA A 8 6.79 7.98 5.36
C ALA A 8 5.98 7.12 4.38
N HIS A 9 4.68 6.97 4.60
CA HIS A 9 3.76 6.28 3.69
C HIS A 9 3.62 7.03 2.37
N GLU A 10 3.34 8.34 2.40
CA GLU A 10 3.25 9.17 1.19
C GLU A 10 4.57 9.15 0.40
N ARG A 11 5.70 9.14 1.09
CA ARG A 11 7.01 9.02 0.47
C ARG A 11 7.16 7.67 -0.24
N LEU A 12 6.78 6.58 0.40
CA LEU A 12 6.80 5.25 -0.20
C LEU A 12 5.89 5.19 -1.43
N GLU A 13 4.69 5.75 -1.36
CA GLU A 13 3.78 5.81 -2.51
C GLU A 13 4.34 6.64 -3.66
N LYS A 14 4.94 7.80 -3.40
CA LYS A 14 5.41 8.72 -4.45
C LYS A 14 6.76 8.30 -5.04
N LYS A 15 7.65 7.71 -4.23
CA LYS A 15 9.07 7.50 -4.57
C LYS A 15 9.50 6.04 -4.51
N GLY A 16 8.83 5.22 -3.71
CA GLY A 16 9.12 3.80 -3.56
C GLY A 16 8.22 2.89 -4.40
N ASN A 17 7.31 3.45 -5.20
CA ASN A 17 6.57 2.64 -6.15
C ASN A 17 7.51 2.19 -7.28
N LEU A 18 7.41 0.93 -7.70
CA LEU A 18 8.28 0.35 -8.72
C LEU A 18 8.03 0.93 -10.13
N LYS A 19 7.09 1.87 -10.29
CA LYS A 19 6.62 2.36 -11.58
C LYS A 19 7.75 2.90 -12.45
N LYS A 20 8.57 3.81 -11.91
CA LYS A 20 9.71 4.39 -12.65
C LYS A 20 10.73 3.35 -13.07
N SER A 21 11.03 2.40 -12.17
CA SER A 21 11.97 1.32 -12.45
C SER A 21 11.47 0.42 -13.57
N VAL A 22 10.17 0.10 -13.57
CA VAL A 22 9.52 -0.65 -14.65
C VAL A 22 9.60 0.13 -15.97
N ASP A 23 9.33 1.43 -15.97
CA ASP A 23 9.43 2.27 -17.16
C ASP A 23 10.87 2.27 -17.72
N HIS A 24 11.90 2.42 -16.88
CA HIS A 24 13.30 2.37 -17.32
C HIS A 24 13.76 1.00 -17.83
N VAL A 25 13.24 -0.09 -17.25
CA VAL A 25 13.46 -1.44 -17.79
C VAL A 25 12.82 -1.57 -19.16
N GLN A 26 11.60 -1.08 -19.35
CA GLN A 26 10.92 -1.10 -20.65
C GLN A 26 11.67 -0.29 -21.70
N GLU A 27 12.15 0.91 -21.36
CA GLU A 27 12.99 1.73 -22.25
C GLU A 27 14.26 0.97 -22.69
N THR A 28 14.86 0.19 -21.79
CA THR A 28 16.03 -0.64 -22.09
C THR A 28 15.67 -1.79 -23.04
N ILE A 29 14.54 -2.46 -22.81
CA ILE A 29 14.02 -3.50 -23.70
C ILE A 29 13.79 -2.93 -25.09
N ASP A 30 13.10 -1.79 -25.20
CA ASP A 30 12.79 -1.15 -26.47
C ASP A 30 14.08 -0.78 -27.24
N LEU A 31 15.08 -0.28 -26.53
CA LEU A 31 16.39 0.07 -27.11
C LEU A 31 17.12 -1.17 -27.65
N LEU A 32 17.11 -2.28 -26.92
CA LEU A 32 17.72 -3.54 -27.37
C LEU A 32 16.95 -4.17 -28.54
N VAL A 33 15.61 -4.12 -28.50
CA VAL A 33 14.75 -4.62 -29.57
C VAL A 33 14.97 -3.83 -30.86
N LYS A 34 15.05 -2.50 -30.79
CA LYS A 34 15.35 -1.63 -31.94
C LYS A 34 16.70 -1.98 -32.55
N ALA A 35 17.75 -2.10 -31.73
CA ALA A 35 19.07 -2.46 -32.22
C ALA A 35 19.09 -3.86 -32.88
N ARG A 36 18.41 -4.84 -32.29
CA ARG A 36 18.25 -6.17 -32.89
C ARG A 36 17.56 -6.08 -34.26
N ALA A 37 16.51 -5.27 -34.39
CA ALA A 37 15.80 -5.08 -35.65
C ALA A 37 16.69 -4.41 -36.71
N THR A 38 17.50 -3.40 -36.32
CA THR A 38 18.47 -2.76 -37.22
C THR A 38 19.50 -3.75 -37.76
N ILE A 39 20.05 -4.61 -36.90
CA ILE A 39 21.03 -5.63 -37.30
C ILE A 39 20.39 -6.71 -38.19
N ALA A 40 19.14 -7.08 -37.91
CA ALA A 40 18.41 -8.04 -38.74
C ALA A 40 18.13 -7.48 -40.14
N ALA A 41 17.88 -6.17 -40.27
CA ALA A 41 17.65 -5.51 -41.55
C ALA A 41 18.94 -5.32 -42.36
N ASP A 42 20.05 -5.00 -41.69
CA ASP A 42 21.36 -4.86 -42.31
C ASP A 42 22.47 -5.43 -41.41
N PRO A 43 22.95 -6.65 -41.70
CA PRO A 43 24.02 -7.27 -40.91
C PRO A 43 25.35 -6.50 -40.94
N SER A 44 25.59 -5.65 -41.94
CA SER A 44 26.85 -4.91 -42.08
C SER A 44 27.02 -3.82 -41.01
N VAL A 45 25.92 -3.31 -40.45
CA VAL A 45 25.94 -2.27 -39.40
C VAL A 45 26.00 -2.83 -37.98
N ALA A 46 26.19 -4.14 -37.82
CA ALA A 46 26.20 -4.82 -36.52
C ALA A 46 27.20 -4.21 -35.53
N THR A 47 28.46 -4.10 -35.93
CA THR A 47 29.53 -3.59 -35.07
C THR A 47 29.27 -2.15 -34.63
N THR A 48 28.83 -1.28 -35.54
CA THR A 48 28.52 0.12 -35.23
C THR A 48 27.28 0.25 -34.34
N THR A 49 26.26 -0.58 -34.55
CA THR A 49 25.04 -0.59 -33.74
C THR A 49 25.33 -1.06 -32.32
N LEU A 50 26.11 -2.13 -32.16
CA LEU A 50 26.53 -2.63 -30.86
C LEU A 50 27.42 -1.62 -30.11
N ALA A 51 28.34 -0.94 -30.82
CA ALA A 51 29.16 0.11 -30.20
C ALA A 51 28.30 1.27 -29.66
N LYS A 52 27.27 1.68 -30.40
CA LYS A 52 26.32 2.73 -29.97
C LYS A 52 25.44 2.32 -28.80
N LEU A 53 25.20 1.02 -28.60
CA LEU A 53 24.41 0.48 -27.48
C LEU A 53 25.17 0.48 -26.14
N GLN A 54 26.50 0.44 -26.14
CA GLN A 54 27.27 0.27 -24.91
C GLN A 54 26.98 1.34 -23.87
N THR A 55 26.97 2.61 -24.27
CA THR A 55 26.74 3.74 -23.34
C THR A 55 25.29 3.81 -22.86
N PRO A 56 24.27 3.78 -23.74
CA PRO A 56 22.86 3.83 -23.30
C PRO A 56 22.47 2.68 -22.37
N VAL A 57 22.93 1.44 -22.63
CA VAL A 57 22.61 0.29 -21.78
C VAL A 57 23.25 0.42 -20.40
N LYS A 58 24.51 0.88 -20.32
CA LYS A 58 25.14 1.16 -19.02
C LYS A 58 24.37 2.21 -18.24
N GLN A 59 24.02 3.32 -18.89
CA GLN A 59 23.26 4.40 -18.27
C GLN A 59 21.87 3.94 -17.81
N SER A 60 21.20 3.06 -18.55
CA SER A 60 19.89 2.56 -18.14
C SER A 60 19.98 1.63 -16.92
N LEU A 61 20.99 0.77 -16.86
CA LEU A 61 21.26 -0.06 -15.68
C LEU A 61 21.64 0.77 -14.45
N ASP A 62 22.41 1.85 -14.63
CA ASP A 62 22.74 2.78 -13.54
C ASP A 62 21.49 3.48 -12.99
N LYS A 63 20.55 3.87 -13.87
CA LYS A 63 19.26 4.45 -13.47
C LYS A 63 18.41 3.45 -12.68
N VAL A 64 18.25 2.23 -13.19
CA VAL A 64 17.49 1.16 -12.50
C VAL A 64 18.08 0.88 -11.12
N ASN A 65 19.40 0.81 -11.00
CA ASN A 65 20.07 0.65 -9.71
C ASN A 65 19.84 1.86 -8.77
N GLY A 66 19.79 3.08 -9.32
CA GLY A 66 19.44 4.29 -8.59
C GLY A 66 18.02 4.23 -8.02
N ASP A 67 17.05 3.86 -8.84
CA ASP A 67 15.65 3.70 -8.43
C ASP A 67 15.51 2.66 -7.32
N LEU A 68 16.15 1.49 -7.47
CA LEU A 68 16.10 0.44 -6.45
C LEU A 68 16.66 0.92 -5.11
N LYS A 69 17.75 1.69 -5.12
CA LYS A 69 18.30 2.29 -3.89
C LYS A 69 17.30 3.25 -3.24
N GLU A 70 16.60 4.07 -4.02
CA GLU A 70 15.56 4.98 -3.50
C GLU A 70 14.37 4.21 -2.92
N ILE A 71 13.92 3.16 -3.60
CA ILE A 71 12.85 2.26 -3.14
C ILE A 71 13.22 1.64 -1.80
N HIS A 72 14.39 0.98 -1.69
CA HIS A 72 14.83 0.36 -0.45
C HIS A 72 14.98 1.39 0.70
N ALA A 73 15.48 2.59 0.40
CA ALA A 73 15.58 3.65 1.39
C ALA A 73 14.19 4.12 1.89
N SER A 74 13.22 4.27 0.99
CA SER A 74 11.85 4.65 1.35
C SER A 74 11.13 3.56 2.16
N LEU A 75 11.27 2.29 1.75
CA LEU A 75 10.71 1.14 2.45
C LEU A 75 11.30 0.99 3.85
N GLY A 76 12.61 1.14 4.00
CA GLY A 76 13.28 1.08 5.30
C GLY A 76 12.82 2.18 6.25
N LYS A 77 12.55 3.39 5.75
CA LYS A 77 11.99 4.48 6.57
C LYS A 77 10.55 4.21 6.98
N TYR A 78 9.72 3.72 6.06
CA TYR A 78 8.35 3.34 6.35
C TYR A 78 8.28 2.22 7.38
N SER A 79 9.09 1.17 7.24
CA SER A 79 9.20 0.07 8.21
C SER A 79 9.55 0.59 9.61
N LYS A 80 10.55 1.47 9.73
CA LYS A 80 10.93 2.05 11.03
C LYS A 80 9.81 2.90 11.63
N ALA A 81 9.11 3.68 10.81
CA ALA A 81 7.98 4.48 11.28
C ALA A 81 6.81 3.58 11.74
N LEU A 82 6.56 2.48 11.05
CA LEU A 82 5.60 1.45 11.45
C LEU A 82 6.00 0.80 12.77
N ASP A 83 7.24 0.32 12.90
CA ASP A 83 7.74 -0.30 14.13
C ASP A 83 7.61 0.66 15.31
N LYS A 84 7.86 1.95 15.10
CA LYS A 84 7.69 2.97 16.12
C LYS A 84 6.23 3.12 16.53
N VAL A 85 5.31 3.20 15.57
CA VAL A 85 3.88 3.27 15.89
C VAL A 85 3.42 1.99 16.61
N ALA A 86 3.79 0.82 16.10
CA ALA A 86 3.52 -0.48 16.71
C ALA A 86 4.00 -0.53 18.17
N THR A 87 5.27 -0.18 18.40
CA THR A 87 5.90 -0.27 19.72
C THR A 87 5.49 0.84 20.69
N HIS A 88 5.19 2.07 20.22
CA HIS A 88 4.87 3.18 21.11
C HIS A 88 3.38 3.41 21.32
N LYS A 89 2.51 2.99 20.38
CA LYS A 89 1.05 3.18 20.49
C LYS A 89 0.34 1.94 21.02
N PHE A 90 0.88 0.74 20.77
CA PHE A 90 0.17 -0.52 21.02
C PHE A 90 0.86 -1.46 22.03
N LYS A 91 2.10 -1.19 22.45
CA LYS A 91 2.82 -2.09 23.37
C LYS A 91 2.28 -2.08 24.80
N ASP A 92 1.85 -0.93 25.31
CA ASP A 92 1.33 -0.78 26.68
C ASP A 92 -0.20 -0.72 26.75
N LYS A 93 -0.88 -0.78 25.60
CA LYS A 93 -2.33 -0.95 25.54
C LYS A 93 -2.61 -2.41 25.18
N PRO A 94 -2.87 -3.29 26.17
CA PRO A 94 -3.48 -4.57 25.84
C PRO A 94 -4.71 -4.29 24.98
N LEU A 95 -4.90 -5.07 23.92
CA LEU A 95 -6.14 -5.02 23.13
C LEU A 95 -7.30 -5.05 24.13
N PRO A 96 -8.27 -4.13 24.03
CA PRO A 96 -9.38 -4.08 24.97
C PRO A 96 -9.99 -5.48 25.02
N SER A 97 -9.89 -6.14 26.18
CA SER A 97 -10.44 -7.47 26.33
C SER A 97 -11.96 -7.33 26.24
N SER A 98 -12.58 -8.08 25.34
CA SER A 98 -14.03 -8.12 25.14
C SER A 98 -14.82 -8.55 26.39
N SER A 99 -14.12 -8.92 27.47
CA SER A 99 -14.68 -9.40 28.74
C SER A 99 -15.47 -8.36 29.54
N ASN A 100 -15.38 -7.06 29.21
CA ASN A 100 -16.13 -6.01 29.92
C ASN A 100 -16.88 -5.05 28.97
N ASP A 101 -17.05 -5.43 27.71
CA ASP A 101 -17.78 -4.63 26.75
C ASP A 101 -19.29 -4.89 26.89
N ALA A 102 -19.99 -4.01 27.62
CA ALA A 102 -21.44 -4.05 27.77
C ALA A 102 -22.19 -3.99 26.42
N LEU A 103 -21.50 -3.58 25.35
CA LEU A 103 -22.04 -3.50 24.00
C LEU A 103 -21.70 -4.73 23.16
N SER A 104 -20.90 -5.67 23.66
CA SER A 104 -20.50 -6.89 22.92
C SER A 104 -21.69 -7.75 22.51
N SER A 105 -22.78 -7.75 23.28
CA SER A 105 -24.03 -8.40 22.92
C SER A 105 -24.84 -7.62 21.87
N HIS A 106 -24.59 -6.32 21.68
CA HIS A 106 -25.41 -5.41 20.88
C HIS A 106 -24.71 -4.99 19.57
N ALA A 107 -24.13 -5.96 18.85
CA ALA A 107 -23.40 -5.70 17.62
C ALA A 107 -24.25 -5.01 16.52
N SER A 108 -25.56 -5.26 16.51
CA SER A 108 -26.52 -4.60 15.61
C SER A 108 -26.60 -3.08 15.85
N LEU A 109 -26.63 -2.66 17.13
CA LEU A 109 -26.68 -1.26 17.54
C LEU A 109 -25.35 -0.55 17.28
N ILE A 110 -24.23 -1.25 17.48
CA ILE A 110 -22.89 -0.72 17.17
C ILE A 110 -22.78 -0.42 15.66
N ASN A 111 -23.12 -1.38 14.80
CA ASN A 111 -23.07 -1.18 13.34
C ASN A 111 -23.96 -0.01 12.91
N ARG A 112 -25.17 0.11 13.49
CA ARG A 112 -26.06 1.24 13.23
C ARG A 112 -25.46 2.59 13.66
N ALA A 113 -24.84 2.65 14.85
CA ALA A 113 -24.21 3.87 15.35
C ALA A 113 -23.02 4.31 14.47
N ILE A 114 -22.20 3.36 14.03
CA ILE A 114 -21.07 3.61 13.10
C ILE A 114 -21.59 4.16 11.77
N ALA A 115 -22.58 3.51 11.16
CA ALA A 115 -23.17 3.96 9.90
C ALA A 115 -23.75 5.37 10.02
N MET A 116 -24.52 5.65 11.09
CA MET A 116 -25.09 6.97 11.35
C MET A 116 -24.01 8.05 11.56
N HIS A 117 -22.90 7.71 12.22
CA HIS A 117 -21.80 8.64 12.45
C HIS A 117 -21.09 9.01 11.14
N LEU A 118 -20.76 8.01 10.31
CA LEU A 118 -20.14 8.22 9.00
C LEU A 118 -21.02 9.08 8.07
N LEU A 119 -22.34 8.85 8.07
CA LEU A 119 -23.30 9.68 7.33
C LEU A 119 -23.30 11.14 7.82
N ARG A 120 -23.23 11.35 9.15
CA ARG A 120 -23.21 12.68 9.75
C ARG A 120 -21.94 13.46 9.41
N GLU A 121 -20.82 12.76 9.31
CA GLU A 121 -19.52 13.35 8.93
C GLU A 121 -19.37 13.56 7.41
N GLY A 122 -20.36 13.16 6.62
CA GLY A 122 -20.34 13.27 5.15
C GLY A 122 -19.49 12.20 4.46
N GLN A 123 -19.07 11.15 5.18
CA GLN A 123 -18.31 10.01 4.66
C GLN A 123 -19.23 9.01 3.94
N PHE A 124 -19.98 9.47 2.94
CA PHE A 124 -21.06 8.69 2.32
C PHE A 124 -20.59 7.40 1.63
N SER A 125 -19.45 7.41 0.94
CA SER A 125 -18.88 6.23 0.27
C SER A 125 -18.41 5.16 1.26
N VAL A 126 -17.82 5.58 2.37
CA VAL A 126 -17.40 4.68 3.46
C VAL A 126 -18.63 4.14 4.17
N ALA A 127 -19.62 4.99 4.45
CA ALA A 127 -20.88 4.58 5.06
C ALA A 127 -21.63 3.54 4.21
N SER A 128 -21.73 3.74 2.89
CA SER A 128 -22.41 2.79 2.00
C SER A 128 -21.70 1.44 1.95
N THR A 129 -20.36 1.45 1.87
CA THR A 129 -19.54 0.24 1.88
C THR A 129 -19.72 -0.51 3.20
N PHE A 130 -19.61 0.19 4.33
CA PHE A 130 -19.79 -0.38 5.66
C PHE A 130 -21.18 -0.99 5.87
N ILE A 131 -22.26 -0.30 5.44
CA ILE A 131 -23.64 -0.81 5.54
C ILE A 131 -23.79 -2.10 4.72
N SER A 132 -23.22 -2.13 3.51
CA SER A 132 -23.24 -3.34 2.67
C SER A 132 -22.58 -4.52 3.37
N GLU A 133 -21.38 -4.31 3.90
CA GLU A 133 -20.61 -5.34 4.61
C GLU A 133 -21.35 -5.85 5.86
N ALA A 134 -21.91 -4.94 6.66
CA ALA A 134 -22.65 -5.27 7.88
C ALA A 134 -23.93 -6.09 7.60
N ASN A 135 -24.56 -5.89 6.43
CA ASN A 135 -25.73 -6.67 6.01
C ASN A 135 -25.34 -8.04 5.42
N THR A 136 -24.20 -8.13 4.72
CA THR A 136 -23.68 -9.41 4.19
C THR A 136 -23.15 -10.33 5.28
N HIS A 137 -22.64 -9.75 6.38
CA HIS A 137 -22.12 -10.48 7.53
C HIS A 137 -22.86 -10.04 8.80
N PRO A 138 -24.15 -10.42 8.95
CA PRO A 138 -24.93 -10.02 10.10
C PRO A 138 -24.31 -10.60 11.38
N PRO A 139 -24.25 -9.82 12.46
CA PRO A 139 -23.74 -10.33 13.72
C PRO A 139 -24.62 -11.46 14.29
N PRO A 140 -24.05 -12.34 15.14
CA PRO A 140 -24.82 -13.38 15.81
C PRO A 140 -26.04 -12.82 16.53
N PRO A 141 -27.16 -13.57 16.60
CA PRO A 141 -28.36 -13.12 17.29
C PRO A 141 -28.06 -12.79 18.75
N GLU A 142 -28.58 -11.64 19.21
CA GLU A 142 -28.50 -11.17 20.60
C GLU A 142 -28.94 -12.29 21.56
N ALA A 143 -28.08 -12.66 22.52
CA ALA A 143 -28.47 -13.58 23.58
C ALA A 143 -29.63 -12.98 24.39
N PRO A 144 -30.67 -13.76 24.74
CA PRO A 144 -31.84 -13.23 25.42
C PRO A 144 -31.43 -12.56 26.74
N SER A 145 -31.86 -11.32 26.92
CA SER A 145 -31.68 -10.58 28.16
C SER A 145 -32.27 -11.37 29.33
N SER A 146 -31.41 -11.80 30.25
CA SER A 146 -31.86 -12.42 31.49
C SER A 146 -32.74 -11.42 32.25
N PRO A 147 -33.96 -11.81 32.70
CA PRO A 147 -34.85 -10.88 33.38
C PRO A 147 -34.25 -10.49 34.74
N ALA A 148 -34.30 -9.20 35.03
CA ALA A 148 -33.88 -8.63 36.30
C ALA A 148 -34.65 -9.30 37.45
N ALA A 149 -33.92 -9.96 38.35
CA ALA A 149 -34.47 -10.44 39.61
C ALA A 149 -34.96 -9.25 40.44
N SER A 150 -36.26 -9.25 40.74
CA SER A 150 -36.91 -8.38 41.71
C SER A 150 -36.77 -8.95 43.12
#